data_AF-A0A5P8WDS4-F1
#
_entry.id   AF-A0A5P8WDS4-F1
#
_cell.length_a   1.000
_cell.length_b   1.000
_cell.length_c   1.000
_cell.angle_alpha   90.00
_cell.angle_beta   90.00
_cell.angle_gamma   90.00
#
_symmetry.space_group_name_H-M   'P 1'
#
loop_
_entity.id
_entity.type
_entity.pdbx_description
1 polymer ?
#
loop_
_entity_poly.entity_id
_entity_poly.type
_entity_poly.pdbx_seq_one_letter_code
_entity_poly.pdbx_strand_id
1 'polypeptide(L)' 'MSKRINITLPDSVLDDLEWWAQFQGRPTANLAAFLIEMSIKEAKDKGIFPDKTDSNDNVLKK' A
#
# COMPACT_ATOMS: atom_id res chain seq x y z
N MET A 1 -13.36 0.52 7.04
CA MET A 1 -12.56 1.33 7.99
C MET A 1 -11.21 1.62 7.37
N SER A 2 -10.87 2.90 7.16
CA SER A 2 -9.56 3.33 6.66
C SER A 2 -8.61 3.58 7.83
N LYS A 3 -7.39 3.02 7.79
CA LYS A 3 -6.33 3.35 8.74
C LYS A 3 -5.35 4.34 8.09
N ARG A 4 -4.95 5.38 8.82
CA ARG A 4 -3.96 6.36 8.36
C ARG A 4 -2.56 5.87 8.71
N ILE A 5 -1.67 5.89 7.72
CA ILE A 5 -0.25 5.60 7.88
C ILE A 5 0.56 6.77 7.31
N ASN A 6 1.79 6.94 7.79
CA ASN A 6 2.75 7.86 7.19
C ASN A 6 3.77 7.02 6.41
N ILE A 7 4.11 7.45 5.20
CA ILE A 7 5.08 6.78 4.32
C ILE A 7 6.16 7.79 3.93
N THR A 8 7.39 7.32 3.79
CA THR A 8 8.51 8.10 3.26
C THR A 8 8.87 7.53 1.91
N LEU A 9 8.93 8.39 0.89
CA LEU A 9 9.20 8.03 -0.49
C LEU A 9 10.47 8.77 -0.96
N PRO A 10 11.26 8.20 -1.88
CA PRO A 10 12.29 8.95 -2.59
C PRO A 10 11.68 10.11 -3.38
N ASP A 11 12.40 11.22 -3.49
CA ASP A 11 11.92 12.43 -4.16
C ASP A 11 11.45 12.16 -5.60
N SER A 12 12.24 11.41 -6.38
CA SER A 12 11.87 11.05 -7.76
C SER A 12 10.54 10.28 -7.87
N VAL A 13 10.23 9.45 -6.87
CA VAL A 13 8.96 8.70 -6.86
C VAL A 13 7.80 9.63 -6.48
N LEU A 14 8.04 10.59 -5.59
CA LEU A 14 7.03 11.57 -5.21
C LEU A 14 6.69 12.49 -6.40
N ASP A 15 7.70 12.97 -7.13
CA ASP A 15 7.51 13.85 -8.30
C ASP A 15 6.62 13.18 -9.37
N ASP A 16 6.94 11.94 -9.73
CA ASP A 16 6.16 11.16 -10.71
C ASP A 16 4.71 10.93 -10.24
N LEU A 17 4.55 10.67 -8.94
CA LEU A 17 3.25 10.44 -8.33
C LEU A 17 2.40 11.72 -8.30
N GLU A 18 2.99 12.86 -7.98
CA GLU A 18 2.31 14.17 -7.99
C GLU A 18 1.89 14.55 -9.40
N TRP A 19 2.79 14.37 -10.37
CA TRP A 19 2.47 14.62 -11.77
C TRP A 19 1.32 13.76 -12.27
N TRP A 20 1.32 12.47 -11.94
CA TRP A 20 0.25 11.57 -12.33
C TRP A 20 -1.07 11.86 -11.62
N ALA A 21 -1.02 12.25 -10.35
CA ALA A 21 -2.19 12.65 -9.58
C ALA A 21 -2.84 13.91 -10.16
N GLN A 22 -2.01 14.89 -10.53
CA GLN A 22 -2.45 16.12 -11.20
C GLN A 22 -3.11 15.81 -12.54
N PHE A 23 -2.50 14.94 -13.35
CA PHE A 23 -3.07 14.51 -14.63
C PHE A 23 -4.46 13.85 -14.46
N GLN A 24 -4.67 13.09 -13.39
CA GLN A 24 -5.96 12.46 -13.08
C GLN A 24 -6.95 13.37 -12.34
N GLY A 25 -6.54 14.60 -11.98
CA GLY A 25 -7.38 15.54 -11.25
C GLY A 25 -7.73 15.06 -9.83
N ARG A 26 -6.84 14.31 -9.17
CA ARG A 26 -7.09 13.76 -7.83
C ARG A 26 -5.95 14.05 -6.85
N PRO A 27 -6.20 14.04 -5.53
CA PRO A 27 -5.14 14.23 -4.55
C PRO A 27 -4.07 13.13 -4.63
N THR A 28 -2.80 13.51 -4.49
CA THR A 28 -1.64 12.59 -4.50
C THR A 28 -1.81 11.46 -3.49
N ALA A 29 -2.30 11.75 -2.27
CA ALA A 29 -2.55 10.74 -1.25
C ALA A 29 -3.59 9.68 -1.67
N ASN A 30 -4.61 10.07 -2.45
CA ASN A 30 -5.62 9.14 -2.95
C ASN A 30 -5.04 8.25 -4.05
N LEU A 31 -4.22 8.82 -4.94
CA LEU A 31 -3.48 8.04 -5.94
C LEU A 31 -2.55 7.03 -5.24
N ALA A 32 -1.77 7.47 -4.25
CA ALA A 32 -0.88 6.60 -3.48
C ALA A 32 -1.64 5.42 -2.85
N ALA A 33 -2.74 5.71 -2.17
CA ALA A 33 -3.56 4.68 -1.52
C ALA A 33 -4.09 3.65 -2.53
N PHE A 34 -4.58 4.12 -3.69
CA PHE A 34 -5.04 3.24 -4.76
C PHE A 34 -3.93 2.37 -5.34
N LEU A 35 -2.74 2.93 -5.58
CA LEU A 35 -1.61 2.17 -6.13
C LEU A 35 -1.11 1.10 -5.16
N ILE A 36 -1.06 1.41 -3.86
CA ILE A 36 -0.72 0.45 -2.81
C ILE A 36 -1.74 -0.69 -2.78
N GLU A 37 -3.03 -0.38 -2.84
CA GLU A 37 -4.09 -1.39 -2.87
C GLU A 37 -3.97 -2.31 -4.09
N MET A 38 -3.78 -1.73 -5.28
CA MET A 38 -3.63 -2.49 -6.51
C MET A 38 -2.39 -3.40 -6.48
N SER A 39 -1.27 -2.88 -5.95
CA SER A 39 -0.03 -3.65 -5.81
C SER A 39 -0.19 -4.84 -4.87
N ILE A 40 -0.89 -4.66 -3.74
CA ILE A 40 -1.20 -5.76 -2.81
C ILE A 40 -2.14 -6.77 -3.46
N LYS A 41 -3.16 -6.32 -4.20
CA LYS A 41 -4.08 -7.18 -4.92
C LYS A 41 -3.34 -8.04 -5.96
N GLU A 42 -2.45 -7.42 -6.74
CA GLU A 42 -1.62 -8.12 -7.72
C GLU A 42 -0.67 -9.13 -7.06
N ALA A 43 -0.07 -8.77 -5.92
CA ALA A 43 0.78 -9.70 -5.17
C ALA A 43 0.01 -10.94 -4.66
N LYS A 44 -1.25 -10.76 -4.25
CA LYS A 44 -2.13 -11.86 -3.86
C LYS A 44 -2.51 -12.74 -5.04
N ASP A 45 -2.85 -12.12 -6.18
CA ASP A 45 -3.20 -12.81 -7.42
C ASP A 45 -2.03 -13.68 -7.93
N LYS A 46 -0.81 -13.15 -7.85
CA LYS A 46 0.43 -13.84 -8.22
C LYS A 46 0.87 -14.91 -7.21
N GLY A 47 0.20 -15.05 -6.07
CA GLY A 47 0.58 -16.02 -5.03
C GLY A 47 1.91 -15.72 -4.32
N ILE A 48 2.48 -14.51 -4.48
CA ILE A 48 3.70 -14.06 -3.80
C ILE A 48 3.39 -13.42 -2.44
N PHE A 49 2.13 -13.17 -2.14
CA PHE A 49 1.72 -12.60 -0.87
C PHE A 49 1.77 -13.67 0.23
N PRO A 50 2.55 -13.46 1.32
CA PRO A 50 2.62 -14.43 2.40
C PRO A 50 1.23 -14.57 3.05
N ASP A 51 0.83 -15.82 3.31
CA ASP A 51 -0.44 -16.10 3.95
C ASP A 51 -0.47 -15.45 5.33
N LYS A 52 -1.57 -14.75 5.65
CA LYS A 52 -1.68 -13.97 6.89
C LYS A 52 -1.88 -14.86 8.14
N THR A 53 -1.82 -16.17 7.97
CA THR A 53 -2.14 -17.18 8.98
C THR A 53 -0.99 -17.55 9.91
N ASP A 54 0.24 -17.09 9.66
CA ASP A 54 1.43 -17.59 10.38
C ASP A 54 2.07 -16.64 11.42
N SER A 55 1.36 -15.63 11.93
CA SER A 55 2.00 -14.67 12.86
C SER A 55 1.18 -14.15 14.05
N ASN A 56 0.05 -14.77 14.42
CA ASN A 56 -0.61 -14.35 15.67
C ASN A 56 -1.48 -15.42 16.36
N ASP A 57 -0.95 -16.59 16.70
CA ASP A 57 -1.59 -17.50 17.68
C ASP A 57 -0.59 -18.27 18.59
N ASN A 58 0.54 -17.67 18.99
CA ASN A 58 1.41 -18.32 19.98
C ASN A 58 1.98 -17.38 21.06
N VAL A 59 1.19 -16.37 21.45
CA VAL A 59 1.49 -15.53 22.62
C VAL A 59 0.27 -15.51 23.55
N LEU A 60 -0.23 -16.68 23.95
CA LEU A 60 -1.09 -16.77 25.15
C LEU A 60 -1.17 -18.17 25.79
N LYS A 61 -0.07 -18.96 25.78
CA LYS A 61 0.08 -20.11 26.68
C LYS A 61 1.52 -20.27 27.18
N LYS A 62 1.85 -19.59 28.27
CA LYS A 62 2.75 -20.15 29.30
C LYS A 62 2.53 -19.46 30.64
#